data_AF-A0AA39UIY1-F1
#
_entry.id   AF-A0AA39UIY1-F1
#
_cell.length_a   1.000
_cell.length_b   1.000
_cell.length_c   1.000
_cell.angle_alpha   90.00
_cell.angle_beta   90.00
_cell.angle_gamma   90.00
#
_symmetry.space_group_name_H-M   'P 1'
#
loop_
_entity.id
_entity.type
_entity.pdbx_description
1 polymer ?
#
loop_
_entity_poly.entity_id
_entity_poly.type
_entity_poly.pdbx_seq_one_letter_code
_entity_poly.pdbx_strand_id
1 'polypeptide(L)'
;MPSPPQHQQLRISFPVENWPGWDIKELSLTRFEADFAPTLDLGGCDCSWTQAAAAKKGGHSVSAASPREKCLAMARDALNVKVDAATHDDYCSDSPIFHGVAVAKSSPPIHLALKFALREDLIPALLHEAHMYSAHLERVQGRAVPYSWGFFMGFLCDSSHGVAVDKDGEPIACLVLEYWGMRFRYASTTWRRVVHILNKLGEIHRCGVHHGDFAERNVLYSDKNGVDFRIIDFDQTEPHMCGQGGKECDVLRQVGRDMGL
;
A
#
# COMPACT_ATOMS: atom_id res chain seq x y z
N MET A 1 -32.61 -11.15 -13.75
CA MET A 1 -31.46 -10.24 -14.00
C MET A 1 -30.52 -10.41 -12.83
N PRO A 2 -29.30 -10.98 -12.98
CA PRO A 2 -28.31 -10.87 -11.91
C PRO A 2 -28.01 -9.39 -11.71
N SER A 3 -28.02 -8.95 -10.45
CA SER A 3 -27.59 -7.60 -10.07
C SER A 3 -26.16 -7.37 -10.58
N PRO A 4 -25.83 -6.17 -11.09
CA PRO A 4 -24.46 -5.85 -11.46
C PRO A 4 -23.52 -6.08 -10.27
N PRO A 5 -22.28 -6.54 -10.49
CA PRO A 5 -21.32 -6.72 -9.41
C PRO A 5 -21.24 -5.42 -8.60
N GLN A 6 -21.46 -5.51 -7.30
CA GLN A 6 -21.26 -4.37 -6.41
C GLN A 6 -19.76 -4.15 -6.30
N HIS A 7 -19.22 -3.27 -7.15
CA HIS A 7 -17.85 -2.82 -7.03
C HIS A 7 -17.73 -2.05 -5.72
N GLN A 8 -16.75 -2.42 -4.89
CA GLN A 8 -16.50 -1.70 -3.65
C GLN A 8 -16.15 -0.24 -3.96
N GLN A 9 -16.79 0.71 -3.27
CA GLN A 9 -16.51 2.14 -3.42
C GLN A 9 -15.61 2.64 -2.29
N LEU A 10 -14.76 3.61 -2.60
CA LEU A 10 -14.04 4.43 -1.64
C LEU A 10 -14.59 5.85 -1.73
N ARG A 11 -15.13 6.38 -0.62
CA ARG A 11 -15.65 7.75 -0.52
C ARG A 11 -14.77 8.53 0.43
N ILE A 12 -14.20 9.63 -0.05
CA ILE A 12 -13.21 10.42 0.67
C ILE A 12 -13.77 11.82 0.85
N SER A 13 -13.89 12.27 2.10
CA SER A 13 -14.30 13.63 2.42
C SER A 13 -13.09 14.45 2.86
N PHE A 14 -12.84 15.55 2.17
CA PHE A 14 -11.75 16.48 2.49
C PHE A 14 -12.26 17.66 3.34
N PRO A 15 -11.44 18.21 4.24
CA PRO A 15 -11.79 19.41 4.98
C PRO A 15 -11.78 20.63 4.05
N VAL A 16 -12.91 21.33 3.99
CA VAL A 16 -13.17 22.41 3.01
C VAL A 16 -12.58 23.75 3.45
N GLU A 17 -12.30 23.92 4.74
CA GLU A 17 -11.77 25.15 5.29
C GLU A 17 -10.24 25.09 5.32
N ASN A 18 -9.59 25.82 4.41
CA ASN A 18 -8.15 26.14 4.37
C ASN A 18 -7.18 25.15 3.68
N TRP A 19 -7.62 24.36 2.71
CA TRP A 19 -6.71 23.49 1.94
C TRP A 19 -6.19 24.17 0.67
N PRO A 20 -4.90 24.57 0.61
CA PRO A 20 -4.35 25.24 -0.56
C PRO A 20 -4.27 24.27 -1.75
N GLY A 21 -4.87 24.65 -2.88
CA GLY A 21 -4.77 23.90 -4.14
C GLY A 21 -5.69 22.67 -4.26
N TRP A 22 -6.63 22.47 -3.32
CA TRP A 22 -7.52 21.29 -3.31
C TRP A 22 -8.97 21.65 -3.00
N ASP A 23 -9.77 21.95 -4.04
CA ASP A 23 -11.18 22.37 -3.91
C ASP A 23 -12.19 21.21 -3.93
N ILE A 24 -11.71 19.96 -3.88
CA ILE A 24 -12.57 18.76 -3.93
C ILE A 24 -13.11 18.46 -2.53
N LYS A 25 -14.42 18.63 -2.32
CA LYS A 25 -15.07 18.33 -1.03
C LYS A 25 -15.23 16.83 -0.79
N GLU A 26 -15.59 16.10 -1.83
CA GLU A 26 -15.82 14.67 -1.78
C GLU A 26 -15.32 14.02 -3.07
N LEU A 27 -14.65 12.88 -2.92
CA LEU A 27 -14.17 12.07 -4.03
C LEU A 27 -14.69 10.65 -3.88
N SER A 28 -15.24 10.10 -4.96
CA SER A 28 -15.70 8.71 -5.02
C SER A 28 -14.88 7.93 -6.03
N LEU A 29 -14.17 6.92 -5.57
CA LEU A 29 -13.36 6.02 -6.39
C LEU A 29 -13.93 4.60 -6.34
N THR A 30 -13.68 3.83 -7.39
CA THR A 30 -14.13 2.45 -7.52
C THR A 30 -12.95 1.51 -7.36
N ARG A 31 -13.11 0.43 -6.58
CA ARG A 31 -12.08 -0.60 -6.44
C ARG A 31 -11.76 -1.18 -7.82
N PHE A 32 -10.48 -1.18 -8.14
CA PHE A 32 -9.97 -1.78 -9.35
C PHE A 32 -9.32 -3.10 -8.98
N GLU A 33 -9.91 -4.19 -9.48
CA GLU A 33 -9.32 -5.52 -9.40
C GLU A 33 -8.70 -5.79 -10.76
N ALA A 34 -7.38 -5.68 -10.84
CA ALA A 34 -6.67 -6.11 -12.03
C ALA A 34 -6.65 -7.64 -12.08
N ASP A 35 -7.27 -8.21 -13.10
CA ASP A 35 -6.99 -9.57 -13.55
C ASP A 35 -5.56 -9.59 -14.12
N PHE A 36 -4.57 -9.68 -13.23
CA PHE A 36 -3.17 -9.80 -13.65
C PHE A 36 -2.95 -11.19 -14.28
N ALA A 37 -3.21 -11.32 -15.58
CA ALA A 37 -2.54 -12.34 -16.38
C ALA A 37 -1.06 -11.97 -16.45
N PRO A 38 -0.13 -12.86 -16.08
CA PRO A 38 1.29 -12.54 -16.10
C PRO A 38 1.77 -12.60 -17.56
N THR A 39 1.57 -11.51 -18.30
CA THR A 39 2.34 -11.23 -19.51
C THR A 39 3.30 -10.08 -19.22
N LEU A 40 4.16 -10.29 -18.23
CA LEU A 40 5.51 -9.76 -18.30
C LEU A 40 6.25 -10.69 -19.26
N ASP A 41 6.33 -10.30 -20.54
CA ASP A 41 7.32 -10.83 -21.47
C ASP A 41 8.70 -10.35 -21.00
N LEU A 42 9.21 -11.00 -19.95
CA LEU A 42 10.59 -10.90 -19.53
C LEU A 42 11.40 -11.69 -20.54
N GLY A 43 11.87 -10.99 -21.58
CA GLY A 43 12.68 -11.56 -22.64
C GLY A 43 13.67 -12.60 -22.11
N GLY A 44 13.47 -13.84 -22.58
CA GLY A 44 14.52 -14.85 -22.68
C GLY A 44 15.13 -15.40 -21.40
N CYS A 45 14.36 -15.61 -20.32
CA CYS A 45 14.83 -16.45 -19.22
C CYS A 45 13.81 -17.55 -18.88
N ASP A 46 14.12 -18.77 -19.34
CA ASP A 46 13.42 -20.02 -19.05
C ASP A 46 13.49 -20.33 -17.54
N CYS A 47 12.66 -19.66 -16.73
CA CYS A 47 12.53 -19.94 -15.31
C CYS A 47 11.09 -20.32 -15.00
N SER A 48 10.92 -21.55 -14.51
CA SER A 48 9.70 -22.33 -14.30
C SER A 48 8.73 -21.76 -13.24
N TRP A 49 8.20 -20.55 -13.43
CA TRP A 49 7.22 -19.94 -12.51
C TRP A 49 5.79 -20.48 -12.69
N THR A 50 5.48 -21.12 -13.82
CA THR A 50 4.11 -21.54 -14.16
C THR A 50 3.61 -22.78 -13.42
N GLN A 51 4.47 -23.56 -12.75
CA GLN A 51 4.05 -24.86 -12.15
C GLN A 51 3.79 -24.83 -10.64
N ALA A 52 4.16 -23.78 -9.90
CA ALA A 52 4.06 -23.79 -8.43
C ALA A 52 2.72 -23.26 -7.87
N ALA A 53 1.93 -22.52 -8.66
CA ALA A 53 0.70 -21.87 -8.17
C ALA A 53 -0.54 -22.78 -8.11
N ALA A 54 -0.47 -24.02 -8.62
CA ALA A 54 -1.65 -24.87 -8.80
C ALA A 54 -2.00 -25.80 -7.62
N ALA A 55 -1.27 -25.78 -6.49
CA ALA A 55 -1.48 -26.77 -5.43
C ALA A 55 -1.59 -26.17 -4.02
N LYS A 56 -2.82 -25.87 -3.59
CA LYS A 56 -3.43 -26.38 -2.33
C LYS A 56 -4.73 -25.64 -1.96
N LYS A 57 -5.86 -26.36 -2.02
CA LYS A 57 -7.07 -26.10 -1.22
C LYS A 57 -7.09 -27.09 -0.05
N GLY A 58 -7.38 -26.64 1.17
CA GLY A 58 -7.57 -27.52 2.33
C GLY A 58 -7.91 -26.81 3.65
N GLY A 59 -9.21 -26.58 3.88
CA GLY A 59 -10.01 -26.87 5.08
C GLY A 59 -9.62 -26.44 6.53
N HIS A 60 -10.57 -25.70 7.14
CA HIS A 60 -10.97 -25.60 8.59
C HIS A 60 -10.00 -24.91 9.57
N SER A 61 -10.41 -24.10 10.56
CA SER A 61 -11.60 -24.14 11.42
C SER A 61 -11.97 -22.75 12.02
N VAL A 62 -13.12 -22.69 12.70
CA VAL A 62 -13.80 -21.51 13.27
C VAL A 62 -13.04 -20.94 14.48
N SER A 63 -12.60 -19.68 14.40
CA SER A 63 -12.12 -18.88 15.54
C SER A 63 -12.57 -17.42 15.37
N ALA A 64 -12.64 -16.66 16.47
CA ALA A 64 -13.11 -15.29 16.47
C ALA A 64 -12.39 -14.43 15.40
N ALA A 65 -13.18 -13.65 14.65
CA ALA A 65 -12.70 -12.91 13.49
C ALA A 65 -11.44 -12.11 13.82
N SER A 66 -10.33 -12.52 13.20
CA SER A 66 -9.05 -11.82 13.22
C SER A 66 -9.23 -10.37 12.79
N PRO A 67 -8.32 -9.44 13.17
CA PRO A 67 -8.33 -8.09 12.63
C PRO A 67 -8.45 -8.08 11.09
N ARG A 68 -7.78 -9.02 10.41
CA ARG A 68 -7.90 -9.27 8.97
C ARG A 68 -9.32 -9.61 8.51
N GLU A 69 -10.04 -10.48 9.20
CA GLU A 69 -11.43 -10.83 8.86
C GLU A 69 -12.40 -9.68 9.12
N LYS A 70 -12.13 -8.85 10.13
CA LYS A 70 -12.88 -7.60 10.36
C LYS A 70 -12.57 -6.57 9.26
N CYS A 71 -11.31 -6.45 8.83
CA CYS A 71 -10.92 -5.60 7.70
C CYS A 71 -11.54 -6.06 6.38
N LEU A 72 -11.55 -7.37 6.11
CA LEU A 72 -12.19 -7.96 4.91
C LEU A 72 -13.71 -7.86 4.95
N ALA A 73 -14.34 -7.93 6.12
CA ALA A 73 -15.77 -7.69 6.27
C ALA A 73 -16.14 -6.22 5.97
N MET A 74 -15.29 -5.27 6.36
CA MET A 74 -15.42 -3.85 5.97
C MET A 74 -15.15 -3.61 4.48
N ALA A 75 -14.40 -4.50 3.83
CA ALA A 75 -14.09 -4.40 2.41
C ALA A 75 -15.27 -4.75 1.47
N ARG A 76 -16.42 -5.18 2.01
CA ARG A 76 -17.63 -5.46 1.20
C ARG A 76 -18.54 -4.25 1.02
N ASP A 77 -18.44 -3.27 1.92
CA ASP A 77 -19.21 -2.02 1.87
C ASP A 77 -18.34 -0.85 1.39
N ALA A 78 -18.98 0.27 1.06
CA ALA A 78 -18.27 1.50 0.74
C ALA A 78 -17.38 1.95 1.91
N LEU A 79 -16.09 2.12 1.65
CA LEU A 79 -15.12 2.62 2.62
C LEU A 79 -15.24 4.15 2.67
N ASN A 80 -15.79 4.67 3.76
CA ASN A 80 -15.94 6.12 3.97
C ASN A 80 -14.76 6.63 4.80
N VAL A 81 -13.97 7.53 4.23
CA VAL A 81 -12.74 8.05 4.83
C VAL A 81 -12.86 9.55 4.95
N LYS A 82 -12.62 10.08 6.15
CA LYS A 82 -12.48 11.52 6.36
C LYS A 82 -11.00 11.87 6.46
N VAL A 83 -10.54 12.77 5.61
CA VAL A 83 -9.14 13.21 5.61
C VAL A 83 -8.89 14.12 6.82
N ASP A 84 -7.76 13.92 7.48
CA ASP A 84 -7.34 14.72 8.62
C ASP A 84 -6.87 16.10 8.14
N ALA A 85 -7.46 17.15 8.71
CA ALA A 85 -7.13 18.54 8.38
C ALA A 85 -5.69 18.94 8.77
N ALA A 86 -5.09 18.21 9.72
CA ALA A 86 -3.70 18.38 10.11
C ALA A 86 -2.72 17.56 9.25
N THR A 87 -3.18 16.94 8.16
CA THR A 87 -2.24 16.44 7.16
C THR A 87 -1.39 17.63 6.68
N HIS A 88 -0.08 17.47 6.54
CA HIS A 88 0.81 18.55 6.07
C HIS A 88 1.76 18.06 4.98
N ASP A 89 1.61 16.82 4.53
CA ASP A 89 2.51 16.18 3.58
C ASP A 89 2.09 16.52 2.14
N ASP A 90 2.98 17.24 1.45
CA ASP A 90 3.17 17.25 -0.01
C ASP A 90 1.95 17.52 -0.91
N TYR A 91 1.11 18.49 -0.54
CA TYR A 91 -0.09 18.91 -1.29
C TYR A 91 0.15 19.32 -2.74
N CYS A 92 1.34 19.81 -3.06
CA CYS A 92 1.69 20.28 -4.40
C CYS A 92 2.32 19.19 -5.27
N SER A 93 2.39 17.96 -4.77
CA SER A 93 2.89 16.82 -5.53
C SER A 93 1.78 16.21 -6.38
N ASP A 94 2.16 15.66 -7.52
CA ASP A 94 1.28 14.88 -8.38
C ASP A 94 0.97 13.47 -7.78
N SER A 95 1.67 13.11 -6.68
CA SER A 95 1.46 11.87 -5.92
C SER A 95 1.33 12.13 -4.40
N PRO A 96 0.31 12.88 -3.94
CA PRO A 96 0.21 13.26 -2.53
C PRO A 96 -0.19 12.08 -1.65
N ILE A 97 0.21 12.15 -0.38
CA ILE A 97 -0.17 11.20 0.66
C ILE A 97 -1.06 11.89 1.68
N PHE A 98 -2.26 11.37 1.89
CA PHE A 98 -3.16 11.89 2.93
C PHE A 98 -3.33 10.93 4.09
N HIS A 99 -3.38 11.48 5.31
CA HIS A 99 -3.87 10.73 6.47
C HIS A 99 -5.40 10.81 6.51
N GLY A 100 -6.05 9.66 6.53
CA GLY A 100 -7.50 9.54 6.61
C GLY A 100 -7.95 8.66 7.75
N VAL A 101 -9.17 8.89 8.24
CA VAL A 101 -9.79 8.07 9.27
C VAL A 101 -11.09 7.49 8.74
N ALA A 102 -11.19 6.16 8.71
CA ALA A 102 -12.41 5.44 8.45
C ALA A 102 -13.11 5.09 9.75
N VAL A 103 -14.40 5.42 9.86
CA VAL A 103 -15.22 5.11 11.04
C VAL A 103 -16.36 4.19 10.62
N ALA A 104 -16.37 2.95 11.10
CA ALA A 104 -17.56 2.10 11.02
C ALA A 104 -18.37 2.22 12.32
N LYS A 105 -19.69 2.05 12.23
CA LYS A 105 -20.67 2.29 13.31
C LYS A 105 -20.44 1.49 14.60
N SER A 106 -19.46 0.58 14.66
CA SER A 106 -19.19 -0.28 15.83
C SER A 106 -17.74 -0.75 15.96
N SER A 107 -16.78 -0.11 15.29
CA SER A 107 -15.35 -0.45 15.39
C SER A 107 -14.54 0.78 15.82
N PRO A 108 -13.35 0.57 16.42
CA PRO A 108 -12.41 1.68 16.57
C PRO A 108 -12.13 2.33 15.21
N PRO A 109 -11.81 3.63 15.19
CA PRO A 109 -11.38 4.31 13.98
C PRO A 109 -10.17 3.61 13.37
N ILE A 110 -10.18 3.48 12.05
CA ILE A 110 -9.06 2.92 11.29
C ILE A 110 -8.33 4.09 10.65
N HIS A 111 -7.04 4.19 10.95
CA HIS A 111 -6.16 5.19 10.37
C HIS A 111 -5.58 4.64 9.06
N LEU A 112 -5.72 5.42 8.00
CA LEU A 112 -5.37 5.06 6.64
C LEU A 112 -4.39 6.09 6.06
N ALA A 113 -3.45 5.61 5.26
CA ALA A 113 -2.66 6.42 4.35
C ALA A 113 -3.27 6.27 2.94
N LEU A 114 -3.62 7.40 2.33
CA LEU A 114 -4.17 7.48 0.98
C LEU A 114 -3.08 8.01 0.06
N LYS A 115 -2.43 7.12 -0.70
CA LYS A 115 -1.43 7.49 -1.70
C LYS A 115 -2.12 7.70 -3.04
N PHE A 116 -2.04 8.91 -3.59
CA PHE A 116 -2.66 9.24 -4.85
C PHE A 116 -1.67 9.20 -6.01
N ALA A 117 -2.21 8.99 -7.20
CA ALA A 117 -1.61 9.35 -8.48
C ALA A 117 -2.64 10.23 -9.20
N LEU A 118 -2.34 11.52 -9.33
CA LEU A 118 -3.27 12.52 -9.87
C LEU A 118 -3.11 12.77 -11.37
N ARG A 119 -2.09 12.16 -11.96
CA ARG A 119 -1.83 12.16 -13.39
C ARG A 119 -1.81 10.74 -13.91
N GLU A 120 -2.23 10.58 -15.15
CA GLU A 120 -2.29 9.29 -15.82
C GLU A 120 -0.92 8.57 -15.84
N ASP A 121 0.17 9.30 -16.05
CA ASP A 121 1.52 8.72 -16.15
C ASP A 121 2.07 8.16 -14.83
N LEU A 122 1.46 8.53 -13.70
CA LEU A 122 1.84 8.04 -12.36
C LEU A 122 1.04 6.80 -11.94
N ILE A 123 -0.09 6.54 -12.59
CA ILE A 123 -0.97 5.41 -12.28
C ILE A 123 -0.25 4.05 -12.46
N PRO A 124 0.54 3.79 -13.51
CA PRO A 124 1.22 2.51 -13.68
C PRO A 124 2.17 2.17 -12.53
N ALA A 125 2.92 3.15 -12.03
CA ALA A 125 3.83 2.95 -10.89
C ALA A 125 3.05 2.64 -9.60
N LEU A 126 1.97 3.38 -9.34
CA LEU A 126 1.13 3.13 -8.17
C LEU A 126 0.38 1.79 -8.24
N LEU A 127 -0.05 1.39 -9.44
CA LEU A 127 -0.67 0.09 -9.69
C LEU A 127 0.36 -1.05 -9.50
N HIS A 128 1.59 -0.86 -9.96
CA HIS A 128 2.68 -1.81 -9.71
C HIS A 128 2.91 -2.01 -8.20
N GLU A 129 2.99 -0.93 -7.43
CA GLU A 129 3.09 -1.00 -5.98
C GLU A 129 1.90 -1.75 -5.36
N ALA A 130 0.67 -1.42 -5.76
CA ALA A 130 -0.53 -2.11 -5.28
C ALA A 130 -0.51 -3.62 -5.58
N HIS A 131 0.02 -4.00 -6.74
CA HIS A 131 0.24 -5.40 -7.11
C HIS A 131 1.24 -6.08 -6.16
N MET A 132 2.34 -5.41 -5.80
CA MET A 132 3.31 -5.96 -4.85
C MET A 132 2.67 -6.32 -3.51
N TYR A 133 1.84 -5.42 -2.98
CA TYR A 133 1.09 -5.66 -1.74
C TYR A 133 0.18 -6.89 -1.83
N SER A 134 -0.59 -7.01 -2.92
CA SER A 134 -1.62 -8.04 -3.07
C SER A 134 -1.08 -9.40 -3.49
N ALA A 135 -0.05 -9.45 -4.34
CA ALA A 135 0.46 -10.70 -4.92
C ALA A 135 1.66 -11.29 -4.16
N HIS A 136 2.58 -10.44 -3.67
CA HIS A 136 3.86 -10.90 -3.13
C HIS A 136 3.98 -10.68 -1.61
N LEU A 137 3.44 -9.57 -1.11
CA LEU A 137 3.64 -9.14 0.28
C LEU A 137 2.47 -9.51 1.22
N GLU A 138 1.46 -10.21 0.72
CA GLU A 138 0.25 -10.57 1.49
C GLU A 138 0.58 -11.20 2.85
N ARG A 139 1.60 -12.06 2.91
CA ARG A 139 2.02 -12.80 4.11
C ARG A 139 2.76 -11.95 5.15
N VAL A 140 3.24 -10.77 4.76
CA VAL A 140 4.04 -9.88 5.60
C VAL A 140 3.34 -8.56 5.92
N GLN A 141 2.13 -8.35 5.41
CA GLN A 141 1.28 -7.22 5.79
C GLN A 141 0.96 -7.22 7.28
N GLY A 142 0.94 -6.04 7.89
CA GLY A 142 0.76 -5.83 9.33
C GLY A 142 1.96 -6.26 10.18
N ARG A 143 3.06 -6.70 9.57
CA ARG A 143 4.27 -7.14 10.28
C ARG A 143 5.53 -6.49 9.74
N ALA A 144 5.79 -6.57 8.44
CA ALA A 144 6.94 -5.92 7.78
C ALA A 144 6.51 -4.73 6.91
N VAL A 145 5.32 -4.80 6.34
CA VAL A 145 4.72 -3.75 5.50
C VAL A 145 3.31 -3.43 6.00
N PRO A 146 2.75 -2.24 5.70
CA PRO A 146 1.38 -1.91 6.11
C PRO A 146 0.35 -2.88 5.50
N TYR A 147 -0.83 -2.96 6.11
CA TYR A 147 -1.97 -3.58 5.42
C TYR A 147 -2.40 -2.76 4.20
N SER A 148 -2.48 -3.38 3.03
CA SER A 148 -3.19 -2.82 1.88
C SER A 148 -4.68 -3.11 1.93
N TRP A 149 -5.48 -2.06 1.76
CA TRP A 149 -6.94 -2.11 1.72
C TRP A 149 -7.49 -2.19 0.30
N GLY A 150 -6.68 -1.80 -0.68
CA GLY A 150 -7.00 -1.93 -2.09
C GLY A 150 -6.49 -0.74 -2.91
N PHE A 151 -6.65 -0.91 -4.22
CA PHE A 151 -6.37 0.10 -5.22
C PHE A 151 -7.69 0.54 -5.85
N PHE A 152 -7.87 1.86 -5.96
CA PHE A 152 -9.11 2.47 -6.38
C PHE A 152 -8.83 3.46 -7.51
N MET A 153 -9.72 3.53 -8.49
CA MET A 153 -9.60 4.42 -9.63
C MET A 153 -10.86 5.25 -9.82
N GLY A 154 -10.70 6.41 -10.44
CA GLY A 154 -11.78 7.32 -10.81
C GLY A 154 -11.25 8.40 -11.75
N PHE A 155 -12.04 9.47 -11.89
CA PHE A 155 -11.73 10.58 -12.78
C PHE A 155 -11.92 11.89 -12.02
N LEU A 156 -10.99 12.84 -12.21
CA LEU A 156 -11.16 14.23 -11.81
C LEU A 156 -11.62 15.03 -13.02
N CYS A 157 -12.73 15.74 -12.90
CA CYS A 157 -13.13 16.71 -13.92
C CYS A 157 -12.43 18.04 -13.64
N ASP A 158 -11.80 18.64 -14.65
CA ASP A 158 -11.39 20.05 -14.57
C ASP A 158 -12.64 20.92 -14.55
N SER A 159 -13.16 21.13 -13.36
CA SER A 159 -14.04 22.25 -13.11
C SER A 159 -13.88 22.62 -11.66
N SER A 160 -13.73 23.92 -11.45
CA SER A 160 -13.71 24.63 -10.18
C SER A 160 -14.96 24.35 -9.30
N HIS A 161 -15.82 23.40 -9.66
CA HIS A 161 -17.07 23.03 -9.00
C HIS A 161 -17.29 21.52 -9.12
N GLY A 162 -16.85 20.78 -8.09
CA GLY A 162 -16.92 19.33 -8.07
C GLY A 162 -18.33 18.77 -8.31
N VAL A 163 -18.43 17.91 -9.32
CA VAL A 163 -19.19 16.65 -9.35
C VAL A 163 -18.48 15.77 -10.40
N ALA A 164 -17.88 14.65 -9.98
CA ALA A 164 -17.17 13.73 -10.87
C ALA A 164 -18.12 12.70 -11.50
N VAL A 165 -18.52 12.87 -12.77
CA VAL A 165 -19.16 11.79 -13.56
C VAL A 165 -18.93 11.90 -15.09
N ASP A 166 -17.92 12.64 -15.58
CA ASP A 166 -17.71 12.76 -17.03
C ASP A 166 -16.51 11.92 -17.49
N LYS A 167 -16.68 11.20 -18.61
CA LYS A 167 -15.65 10.35 -19.25
C LYS A 167 -14.47 11.15 -19.83
N ASP A 168 -14.56 12.47 -19.76
CA ASP A 168 -13.56 13.43 -20.26
C ASP A 168 -12.67 13.99 -19.12
N GLY A 169 -12.79 13.44 -17.91
CA GLY A 169 -11.93 13.80 -16.77
C GLY A 169 -10.55 13.14 -16.82
N GLU A 170 -9.58 13.74 -16.14
CA GLU A 170 -8.24 13.18 -15.94
C GLU A 170 -8.32 11.95 -15.04
N PRO A 171 -7.80 10.78 -15.45
CA PRO A 171 -7.84 9.58 -14.64
C PRO A 171 -6.95 9.77 -13.41
N ILE A 172 -7.45 9.30 -12.27
CA ILE A 172 -6.70 9.28 -11.02
C ILE A 172 -6.80 7.92 -10.35
N ALA A 173 -5.81 7.64 -9.51
CA ALA A 173 -5.78 6.43 -8.70
C ALA A 173 -5.43 6.72 -7.23
N CYS A 174 -5.84 5.80 -6.36
CA CYS A 174 -5.54 5.83 -4.94
C CYS A 174 -5.23 4.42 -4.42
N LEU A 175 -4.04 4.26 -3.84
CA LEU A 175 -3.68 3.10 -3.04
C LEU A 175 -3.98 3.41 -1.57
N VAL A 176 -4.80 2.57 -0.95
CA VAL A 176 -5.18 2.72 0.46
C VAL A 176 -4.38 1.75 1.31
N LEU A 177 -3.57 2.29 2.22
CA LEU A 177 -2.74 1.53 3.15
C LEU A 177 -3.12 1.82 4.60
N GLU A 178 -2.75 0.93 5.52
CA GLU A 178 -2.69 1.22 6.95
C GLU A 178 -1.74 2.41 7.20
N TYR A 179 -2.21 3.40 7.96
CA TYR A 179 -1.36 4.49 8.42
C TYR A 179 -0.43 3.99 9.53
N TRP A 180 0.88 4.19 9.38
CA TRP A 180 1.86 3.77 10.37
C TRP A 180 2.79 4.90 10.80
N GLY A 181 2.51 5.48 11.97
CA GLY A 181 3.45 6.33 12.69
C GLY A 181 4.07 7.48 11.87
N MET A 182 5.40 7.60 11.91
CA MET A 182 6.19 8.67 11.27
C MET A 182 7.35 8.10 10.45
N ARG A 183 7.88 8.88 9.50
CA ARG A 183 9.12 8.53 8.78
C ARG A 183 10.29 8.39 9.74
N PHE A 184 11.06 7.32 9.57
CA PHE A 184 12.25 7.02 10.35
C PHE A 184 13.41 7.97 10.00
N ARG A 185 14.34 8.19 10.94
CA ARG A 185 15.53 9.02 10.73
C ARG A 185 16.78 8.35 11.30
N TYR A 186 17.80 8.10 10.47
CA TYR A 186 19.00 7.35 10.85
C TYR A 186 19.79 8.02 11.97
N ALA A 187 19.79 9.36 12.04
CA ALA A 187 20.49 10.14 13.07
C ALA A 187 20.15 9.76 14.54
N SER A 188 19.05 9.04 14.78
CA SER A 188 18.59 8.61 16.11
C SER A 188 18.60 7.08 16.32
N THR A 189 19.39 6.36 15.52
CA THR A 189 19.29 4.91 15.41
C THR A 189 20.23 4.19 16.36
N THR A 190 19.67 3.22 17.09
CA THR A 190 20.45 2.24 17.85
C THR A 190 20.61 0.97 17.01
N TRP A 191 21.67 0.21 17.25
CA TRP A 191 21.90 -1.08 16.55
C TRP A 191 20.67 -2.02 16.62
N ARG A 192 19.93 -2.00 17.74
CA ARG A 192 18.70 -2.79 17.92
C ARG A 192 17.61 -2.42 16.91
N ARG A 193 17.47 -1.14 16.59
CA ARG A 193 16.53 -0.65 15.58
C ARG A 193 16.97 -1.07 14.19
N VAL A 194 18.27 -0.98 13.87
CA VAL A 194 18.80 -1.47 12.58
C VAL A 194 18.50 -2.95 12.40
N VAL A 195 18.81 -3.79 13.40
CA VAL A 195 18.54 -5.23 13.34
C VAL A 195 17.03 -5.50 13.16
N HIS A 196 16.16 -4.74 13.81
CA HIS A 196 14.72 -4.87 13.61
C HIS A 196 14.31 -4.55 12.16
N ILE A 197 14.82 -3.46 11.59
CA ILE A 197 14.54 -3.06 10.20
C ILE A 197 15.08 -4.12 9.21
N LEU A 198 16.30 -4.61 9.42
CA LEU A 198 16.88 -5.69 8.61
C LEU A 198 16.07 -6.98 8.70
N ASN A 199 15.50 -7.31 9.87
CA ASN A 199 14.60 -8.45 9.99
C ASN A 199 13.33 -8.27 9.15
N LYS A 200 12.74 -7.06 9.11
CA LYS A 200 11.59 -6.77 8.24
C LYS A 200 11.96 -6.90 6.76
N LEU A 201 13.11 -6.36 6.35
CA LEU A 201 13.63 -6.54 4.99
C LEU A 201 13.86 -8.01 4.65
N GLY A 202 14.41 -8.79 5.57
CA GLY A 202 14.60 -10.22 5.40
C GLY A 202 13.27 -10.98 5.21
N GLU A 203 12.19 -10.53 5.85
CA GLU A 203 10.85 -11.08 5.60
C GLU A 203 10.34 -10.76 4.19
N ILE A 204 10.54 -9.54 3.72
CA ILE A 204 10.21 -9.10 2.36
C ILE A 204 11.01 -9.90 1.34
N HIS A 205 12.32 -10.05 1.55
CA HIS A 205 13.19 -10.83 0.66
C HIS A 205 12.79 -12.31 0.58
N ARG A 206 12.26 -12.89 1.67
CA ARG A 206 11.72 -14.27 1.67
C ARG A 206 10.41 -14.40 0.88
N CYS A 207 9.71 -13.31 0.59
CA CYS A 207 8.61 -13.29 -0.37
C CYS A 207 9.08 -13.29 -1.83
N GLY A 208 10.39 -13.31 -2.07
CA GLY A 208 10.94 -13.35 -3.42
C GLY A 208 11.06 -11.99 -4.09
N VAL A 209 11.11 -10.91 -3.30
CA VAL A 209 11.12 -9.53 -3.80
C VAL A 209 12.24 -8.70 -3.17
N HIS A 210 12.85 -7.85 -3.99
CA HIS A 210 13.82 -6.84 -3.61
C HIS A 210 13.18 -5.46 -3.76
N HIS A 211 13.28 -4.62 -2.73
CA HIS A 211 12.57 -3.35 -2.69
C HIS A 211 12.98 -2.34 -3.78
N GLY A 212 14.24 -2.37 -4.24
CA GLY A 212 14.77 -1.47 -5.27
C GLY A 212 15.11 -0.06 -4.79
N ASP A 213 14.29 0.54 -3.92
CA ASP A 213 14.49 1.89 -3.38
C ASP A 213 14.44 1.96 -1.84
N PHE A 214 15.21 1.09 -1.19
CA PHE A 214 15.26 1.10 0.27
C PHE A 214 16.06 2.30 0.79
N ALA A 215 15.39 3.19 1.51
CA ALA A 215 15.97 4.37 2.14
C ALA A 215 15.19 4.78 3.42
N GLU A 216 15.76 5.68 4.23
CA GLU A 216 15.11 6.23 5.45
C GLU A 216 13.67 6.67 5.23
N ARG A 217 13.43 7.37 4.11
CA ARG A 217 12.12 7.91 3.73
C ARG A 217 11.05 6.83 3.57
N ASN A 218 11.47 5.59 3.30
CA ASN A 218 10.62 4.43 3.02
C ASN A 218 10.52 3.49 4.22
N VAL A 219 10.95 3.95 5.40
CA VAL A 219 10.77 3.25 6.67
C VAL A 219 9.89 4.09 7.59
N LEU A 220 8.78 3.50 8.02
CA LEU A 220 7.86 4.06 9.01
C LEU A 220 8.14 3.48 10.39
N TYR A 221 8.00 4.32 11.42
CA TYR A 221 8.24 4.02 12.83
C TYR A 221 7.03 4.40 13.69
N SER A 222 6.64 3.52 14.60
CA SER A 222 5.63 3.79 15.63
C SER A 222 6.10 3.24 16.98
N ASP A 223 5.80 3.96 18.07
CA ASP A 223 6.00 3.52 19.45
C ASP A 223 4.70 3.36 20.24
N LYS A 224 3.54 3.65 19.62
CA LYS A 224 2.22 3.63 20.28
C LYS A 224 1.88 2.29 20.93
N ASN A 225 2.36 1.18 20.36
CA ASN A 225 2.15 -0.19 20.86
C ASN A 225 3.49 -0.93 21.05
N GLY A 226 4.53 -0.19 21.41
CA GLY A 226 5.92 -0.65 21.35
C GLY A 226 6.60 -0.28 20.05
N VAL A 227 7.94 -0.30 20.05
CA VAL A 227 8.77 0.09 18.91
C VAL A 227 8.63 -0.92 17.78
N ASP A 228 8.02 -0.50 16.67
CA ASP A 228 7.81 -1.33 15.51
C ASP A 228 7.87 -0.53 14.20
N PHE A 229 8.23 -1.23 13.13
CA PHE A 229 8.59 -0.65 11.84
C PHE A 229 7.77 -1.23 10.70
N ARG A 230 7.49 -0.39 9.70
CA ARG A 230 6.88 -0.80 8.43
C ARG A 230 7.71 -0.25 7.27
N ILE A 231 7.87 -1.05 6.22
CA ILE A 231 8.55 -0.65 4.99
C ILE A 231 7.47 -0.38 3.94
N ILE A 232 7.64 0.69 3.17
CA ILE A 232 6.67 1.23 2.20
C ILE A 232 7.35 1.61 0.88
N ASP A 233 6.56 1.95 -0.14
CA ASP A 233 7.05 2.48 -1.42
C ASP A 233 7.69 1.41 -2.32
N PHE A 234 6.86 0.46 -2.76
CA PHE A 234 7.29 -0.72 -3.54
C PHE A 234 7.21 -0.51 -5.06
N ASP A 235 7.25 0.73 -5.55
CA ASP A 235 7.12 1.05 -6.98
C ASP A 235 8.36 0.67 -7.82
N GLN A 236 9.52 0.51 -7.19
CA GLN A 236 10.78 0.05 -7.81
C GLN A 236 11.13 -1.40 -7.47
N THR A 237 10.13 -2.21 -7.11
CA THR A 237 10.37 -3.60 -6.69
C THR A 237 10.81 -4.49 -7.84
N GLU A 238 11.76 -5.37 -7.57
CA GLU A 238 12.26 -6.36 -8.51
C GLU A 238 12.18 -7.78 -7.94
N PRO A 239 12.03 -8.82 -8.78
CA PRO A 239 12.15 -10.21 -8.33
C PRO A 239 13.50 -10.48 -7.68
N HIS A 240 13.49 -11.22 -6.57
CA HIS A 240 14.70 -11.51 -5.79
C HIS A 240 14.72 -12.94 -5.27
N MET A 241 15.89 -13.59 -5.37
CA MET A 241 16.09 -14.91 -4.80
C MET A 241 17.00 -14.81 -3.57
N CYS A 242 16.37 -14.66 -2.41
CA CYS A 242 17.11 -14.49 -1.16
C CYS A 242 17.88 -15.76 -0.78
N GLY A 243 19.19 -15.63 -0.60
CA GLY A 243 20.04 -16.64 0.04
C GLY A 243 20.20 -17.96 -0.69
N GLN A 244 20.05 -17.98 -2.03
CA GLN A 244 20.36 -19.18 -2.81
C GLN A 244 21.81 -19.63 -2.61
N GLY A 245 21.98 -20.92 -2.34
CA GLY A 245 23.29 -21.55 -2.12
C GLY A 245 23.88 -21.32 -0.72
N GLY A 246 23.07 -20.94 0.29
CA GLY A 246 23.54 -20.77 1.67
C GLY A 246 24.39 -19.51 1.90
N LYS A 247 24.40 -18.60 0.93
CA LYS A 247 25.06 -17.29 1.05
C LYS A 247 24.09 -16.29 1.69
N GLU A 248 24.62 -15.40 2.54
CA GLU A 248 23.83 -14.27 3.04
C GLU A 248 23.47 -13.33 1.87
N CYS A 249 22.35 -12.62 2.00
CA CYS A 249 21.90 -11.67 0.99
C CYS A 249 22.80 -10.42 0.98
N ASP A 250 23.52 -10.19 -0.12
CA ASP A 250 24.44 -9.04 -0.24
C ASP A 250 23.73 -7.69 -0.12
N VAL A 251 22.47 -7.60 -0.55
CA VAL A 251 21.64 -6.40 -0.35
C VAL A 251 21.43 -6.12 1.13
N LEU A 252 21.01 -7.12 1.92
CA LEU A 252 20.79 -6.94 3.35
C LEU A 252 22.09 -6.57 4.10
N ARG A 253 23.22 -7.12 3.65
CA ARG A 253 24.55 -6.74 4.16
C ARG A 253 24.90 -5.30 3.83
N GLN A 254 24.64 -4.86 2.60
CA GLN A 254 24.91 -3.48 2.18
C GLN A 254 24.05 -2.50 2.98
N VAL A 255 22.74 -2.76 3.08
CA VAL A 255 21.83 -1.95 3.89
C VAL A 255 22.27 -1.91 5.35
N GLY A 256 22.73 -3.03 5.91
CA GLY A 256 23.27 -3.06 7.27
C GLY A 256 24.45 -2.11 7.45
N ARG A 257 25.41 -2.12 6.53
CA ARG A 257 26.55 -1.18 6.53
C ARG A 257 26.12 0.27 6.39
N ASP A 258 25.18 0.55 5.49
CA ASP A 258 24.68 1.91 5.24
C ASP A 258 23.94 2.48 6.47
N MET A 259 23.35 1.59 7.27
CA MET A 259 22.70 1.93 8.54
C MET A 259 23.65 1.89 9.75
N GLY A 260 24.95 1.64 9.54
CA GLY A 260 26.00 1.70 10.57
C GLY A 260 26.24 0.43 11.37
N LEU A 261 25.97 -0.76 10.81
CA LEU A 261 26.39 -2.06 11.36
C LEU A 261 27.77 -2.51 10.84
#